data_AF-A0A4S8LRA6-F1
#
_entry.id   AF-A0A4S8LRA6-F1
#
_cell.length_a   1.000
_cell.length_b   1.000
_cell.length_c   1.000
_cell.angle_alpha   90.00
_cell.angle_beta   90.00
_cell.angle_gamma   90.00
#
_symmetry.space_group_name_H-M   'P 1'
#
loop_
_entity.id
_entity.type
_entity.pdbx_description
1 polymer ?
#
loop_
_entity_poly.entity_id
_entity_poly.type
_entity_poly.pdbx_seq_one_letter_code
_entity_poly.pdbx_strand_id
1 'polypeptide(L)'
;KLWTVYIDEAERYDKALLEGWRRDMDGMLLFSALYTASLTAFVIESYKTLREDPQDTTVSLLTQISQQLASQSNGPPESIGELNAFQPLLSSLICNTFWFISLVLGLTCSLLATFVQQWTRDFIHKTTMRPSPVLSARILAFSYLGLRRFGMHTFVDVIPILLHASLFLFFAGLIGFLQPVNAPLMYLMACTLFVFALVYMSLTLIPLISLDAPYRTPL
;
A
#
# COMPACT_ATOMS: atom_id res chain seq x y z
N LYS A 1 39.76 3.57 30.48
CA LYS A 1 38.93 2.35 30.69
C LYS A 1 37.44 2.63 30.52
N LEU A 2 36.84 3.66 31.15
CA LEU A 2 35.42 3.99 30.95
C LEU A 2 35.06 4.32 29.48
N TRP A 3 35.90 5.11 28.81
CA TRP A 3 35.69 5.54 27.42
C TRP A 3 35.67 4.39 26.40
N THR A 4 36.51 3.37 26.59
CA THR A 4 36.55 2.19 25.72
C THR A 4 35.33 1.29 25.92
N VAL A 5 34.84 1.17 27.17
CA VAL A 5 33.60 0.43 27.48
C VAL A 5 32.38 1.14 26.90
N TYR A 6 32.31 2.47 27.00
CA TYR A 6 31.21 3.26 26.43
C TYR A 6 31.13 3.13 24.91
N ILE A 7 32.27 3.24 24.21
CA ILE A 7 32.32 3.11 22.74
C ILE A 7 31.90 1.71 22.29
N ASP A 8 32.39 0.67 22.97
CA ASP A 8 32.06 -0.71 22.64
C ASP A 8 30.56 -1.00 22.81
N GLU A 9 29.95 -0.48 23.88
CA GLU A 9 28.51 -0.63 24.11
C GLU A 9 27.67 0.17 23.08
N ALA A 10 28.10 1.39 22.73
CA ALA A 10 27.43 2.21 21.72
C ALA A 10 27.50 1.57 20.33
N GLU A 11 28.64 0.99 19.95
CA GLU A 11 28.78 0.26 18.69
C GLU A 11 27.90 -0.99 18.64
N ARG A 12 27.83 -1.74 19.75
CA ARG A 12 26.93 -2.90 19.87
C ARG A 12 25.46 -2.49 19.74
N TYR A 13 25.04 -1.41 20.39
CA TYR A 13 23.67 -0.90 20.30
C TYR A 13 23.30 -0.43 18.89
N ASP A 14 24.13 0.42 18.27
CA ASP A 14 23.86 0.96 16.92
C ASP A 14 23.82 -0.16 15.88
N LYS A 15 24.73 -1.14 15.98
CA LYS A 15 24.74 -2.30 15.09
C LYS A 15 23.48 -3.15 15.26
N ALA A 16 23.05 -3.42 16.50
CA ALA A 16 21.84 -4.19 16.76
C ALA A 16 20.58 -3.47 16.25
N LEU A 17 20.50 -2.15 16.43
CA LEU A 17 19.39 -1.33 15.90
C LEU A 17 19.31 -1.39 14.38
N LEU A 18 20.45 -1.18 13.70
CA LEU A 18 20.55 -1.21 12.25
C LEU A 18 20.25 -2.60 11.67
N GLU A 19 20.74 -3.66 12.30
CA GLU A 19 20.39 -5.04 11.90
C GLU A 19 18.90 -5.33 12.09
N GLY A 20 18.28 -4.79 13.16
CA GLY A 20 16.84 -4.82 13.38
C GLY A 20 16.07 -4.15 12.24
N TRP A 21 16.40 -2.89 11.93
CA TRP A 21 15.79 -2.16 10.82
C TRP A 21 15.91 -2.89 9.49
N ARG A 22 17.09 -3.44 9.18
CA ARG A 22 17.27 -4.20 7.94
C ARG A 22 16.32 -5.40 7.87
N ARG A 23 16.19 -6.13 8.98
CA ARG A 23 15.30 -7.31 9.07
C ARG A 23 13.83 -6.90 8.94
N ASP A 24 13.42 -5.81 9.57
CA ASP A 24 12.06 -5.28 9.45
C ASP A 24 11.77 -4.85 8.01
N MET A 25 12.71 -4.15 7.36
CA MET A 25 12.60 -3.77 5.96
C MET A 25 12.56 -4.96 5.01
N ASP A 26 13.32 -6.03 5.27
CA ASP A 26 13.23 -7.29 4.49
C ASP A 26 11.81 -7.86 4.54
N GLY A 27 11.20 -7.88 5.72
CA GLY A 27 9.80 -8.29 5.90
C GLY A 27 8.81 -7.39 5.17
N MET A 28 8.97 -6.06 5.29
CA MET A 28 8.11 -5.09 4.61
C MET A 28 8.23 -5.16 3.08
N LEU A 29 9.44 -5.36 2.54
CA LEU A 29 9.67 -5.53 1.11
C LEU A 29 8.94 -6.75 0.56
N LEU A 30 9.09 -7.90 1.22
CA LEU A 30 8.42 -9.13 0.80
C LEU A 30 6.91 -8.96 0.82
N PHE A 31 6.38 -8.43 1.92
CA PHE A 31 4.95 -8.19 2.06
C PHE A 31 4.43 -7.21 1.00
N SER A 32 5.09 -6.06 0.83
CA SER A 32 4.68 -5.04 -0.12
C SER A 32 4.76 -5.53 -1.57
N ALA A 33 5.77 -6.32 -1.93
CA ALA A 33 5.89 -6.90 -3.26
C ALA A 33 4.75 -7.91 -3.56
N LEU A 34 4.44 -8.80 -2.60
CA LEU A 34 3.33 -9.75 -2.74
C LEU A 34 1.97 -9.04 -2.79
N TYR A 35 1.80 -8.03 -1.93
CA TYR A 35 0.61 -7.20 -1.91
C TYR A 35 0.40 -6.45 -3.23
N THR A 36 1.42 -5.75 -3.74
CA THR A 36 1.31 -5.01 -5.02
C THR A 36 1.08 -5.96 -6.20
N ALA A 37 1.68 -7.16 -6.19
CA ALA A 37 1.39 -8.20 -7.19
C ALA A 37 -0.08 -8.64 -7.14
N SER A 38 -0.62 -8.92 -5.95
CA SER A 38 -2.03 -9.31 -5.77
C SER A 38 -2.99 -8.19 -6.18
N LEU A 39 -2.70 -6.95 -5.77
CA LEU A 39 -3.46 -5.75 -6.11
C LEU A 39 -3.49 -5.49 -7.61
N THR A 40 -2.40 -5.78 -8.32
CA THR A 40 -2.32 -5.60 -9.78
C THR A 40 -3.36 -6.46 -10.50
N ALA A 41 -3.67 -7.67 -10.02
CA ALA A 41 -4.73 -8.49 -10.59
C ALA A 41 -6.12 -7.83 -10.48
N PHE A 42 -6.42 -7.23 -9.31
CA PHE A 42 -7.64 -6.47 -9.11
C PHE A 42 -7.69 -5.23 -10.00
N VAL A 43 -6.60 -4.47 -10.09
CA VAL A 43 -6.50 -3.28 -10.96
C VAL A 43 -6.74 -3.65 -12.43
N ILE A 44 -6.17 -4.76 -12.91
CA ILE A 44 -6.39 -5.22 -14.29
C ILE A 44 -7.86 -5.52 -14.54
N GLU A 45 -8.55 -6.12 -13.57
CA GLU A 45 -9.97 -6.44 -13.70
C GLU A 45 -10.85 -5.19 -13.61
N SER A 46 -10.64 -4.31 -12.63
CA SER A 46 -11.43 -3.08 -12.52
C SER A 46 -11.15 -2.09 -13.64
N TYR A 47 -9.97 -2.10 -14.25
CA TYR A 47 -9.64 -1.21 -15.36
C TYR A 47 -10.61 -1.42 -16.54
N LYS A 48 -11.10 -2.66 -16.72
CA LYS A 48 -12.10 -2.97 -17.75
C LYS A 48 -13.40 -2.20 -17.55
N THR A 49 -13.80 -1.97 -16.30
CA THR A 49 -15.03 -1.21 -15.98
C THR A 49 -14.94 0.29 -16.31
N LEU A 50 -13.74 0.81 -16.57
CA LEU A 50 -13.51 2.19 -17.02
C LEU A 50 -13.51 2.33 -18.55
N ARG A 51 -13.59 1.21 -19.28
CA ARG A 51 -13.63 1.20 -20.74
C ARG A 51 -14.98 0.64 -21.19
N GLU A 52 -15.43 1.12 -22.33
CA GLU A 52 -16.61 0.59 -22.98
C GLU A 52 -16.33 -0.86 -23.41
N ASP A 53 -17.23 -1.79 -23.05
CA ASP A 53 -17.12 -3.17 -23.50
C ASP A 53 -17.61 -3.25 -24.95
N PRO A 54 -16.75 -3.66 -25.91
CA PRO A 54 -17.18 -3.83 -27.29
C PRO A 54 -18.33 -4.83 -27.45
N GLN A 55 -18.50 -5.77 -26.51
CA GLN A 55 -19.66 -6.67 -26.50
C GLN A 55 -20.96 -5.92 -26.20
N ASP A 56 -20.96 -5.03 -25.20
CA ASP A 56 -22.14 -4.22 -24.86
C ASP A 56 -22.50 -3.26 -26.00
N THR A 57 -21.51 -2.64 -26.64
CA THR A 57 -21.73 -1.83 -27.83
C THR A 57 -22.33 -2.68 -28.96
N THR A 58 -21.83 -3.91 -29.17
CA THR A 58 -22.34 -4.82 -30.21
C THR A 58 -23.78 -5.25 -29.93
N VAL A 59 -24.12 -5.58 -28.67
CA VAL A 59 -25.49 -5.93 -28.25
C VAL A 59 -26.44 -4.73 -28.40
N SER A 60 -25.98 -3.53 -28.03
CA SER A 60 -26.74 -2.29 -28.22
C SER A 60 -27.03 -2.04 -29.70
N LEU A 61 -26.01 -2.18 -30.57
CA LEU A 61 -26.15 -2.07 -32.01
C LEU A 61 -27.09 -3.14 -32.60
N LEU A 62 -26.97 -4.40 -32.17
CA LEU A 62 -27.87 -5.49 -32.59
C LEU A 62 -29.32 -5.20 -32.19
N THR A 63 -29.53 -4.65 -30.99
CA THR A 63 -30.87 -4.26 -30.51
C THR A 63 -31.44 -3.14 -31.36
N GLN A 64 -30.63 -2.12 -31.69
CA GLN A 64 -31.03 -1.05 -32.61
C GLN A 64 -31.37 -1.59 -34.01
N ILE A 65 -30.55 -2.48 -34.57
CA ILE A 65 -30.83 -3.11 -35.88
C ILE A 65 -32.11 -3.94 -35.83
N SER A 66 -32.34 -4.68 -34.74
CA SER A 66 -33.57 -5.45 -34.55
C SER A 66 -34.81 -4.56 -34.49
N GLN A 67 -34.72 -3.43 -33.78
CA GLN A 67 -35.80 -2.43 -33.71
C GLN A 67 -36.06 -1.78 -35.08
N GLN A 68 -35.01 -1.52 -35.87
CA GLN A 68 -35.14 -1.02 -37.24
C GLN A 68 -35.85 -2.02 -38.17
N LEU A 69 -35.50 -3.30 -38.09
CA LEU A 69 -36.19 -4.34 -38.87
C LEU A 69 -37.66 -4.47 -38.47
N ALA A 70 -37.96 -4.34 -37.17
CA ALA A 70 -39.33 -4.40 -36.66
C ALA A 70 -40.16 -3.16 -37.06
N SER A 71 -39.58 -1.96 -37.04
CA SER A 71 -40.27 -0.72 -37.42
C SER A 71 -40.53 -0.63 -38.92
N GLN A 72 -39.62 -1.13 -39.77
CA GLN A 72 -39.85 -1.30 -41.21
C GLN A 72 -41.11 -2.14 -41.53
N SER A 73 -41.49 -3.06 -40.63
CA SER A 73 -42.68 -3.89 -40.83
C SER A 73 -43.98 -3.21 -40.41
N ASN A 74 -43.98 -2.21 -39.50
CA ASN A 74 -45.19 -1.80 -38.77
C ASN A 74 -45.37 -0.28 -38.50
N GLY A 75 -44.49 0.63 -38.96
CA GLY A 75 -44.67 2.07 -38.68
C GLY A 75 -43.70 3.03 -39.37
N PRO A 76 -43.89 4.36 -39.22
CA PRO A 76 -43.02 5.37 -39.83
C PRO A 76 -41.59 5.29 -39.24
N PRO A 77 -40.55 5.73 -39.98
CA PRO A 77 -39.16 5.59 -39.56
C PRO A 77 -38.91 6.39 -38.28
N GLU A 78 -38.62 5.71 -37.17
CA GLU A 78 -38.14 6.33 -35.94
C GLU A 78 -36.74 6.92 -36.16
N SER A 79 -36.56 8.19 -35.74
CA SER A 79 -35.26 8.84 -35.70
C SER A 79 -34.38 8.13 -34.67
N ILE A 80 -33.23 7.63 -35.12
CA ILE A 80 -32.23 6.93 -34.30
C ILE A 80 -31.78 7.87 -33.18
N GLY A 81 -32.04 7.51 -31.93
CA GLY A 81 -31.40 8.17 -30.79
C GLY A 81 -29.88 7.93 -30.87
N GLU A 82 -29.09 9.00 -30.77
CA GLU A 82 -27.63 8.89 -30.69
C GLU A 82 -27.25 7.87 -29.62
N LEU A 83 -26.29 6.98 -29.92
CA LEU A 83 -25.71 6.11 -28.91
C LEU A 83 -25.16 7.01 -27.80
N ASN A 84 -25.73 6.88 -26.60
CA ASN A 84 -25.22 7.59 -25.43
C ASN A 84 -23.73 7.30 -25.30
N ALA A 85 -22.91 8.36 -25.24
CA ALA A 85 -21.48 8.22 -25.03
C ALA A 85 -21.23 7.43 -23.73
N PHE A 86 -20.33 6.46 -23.77
CA PHE A 86 -19.98 5.65 -22.60
C PHE A 86 -19.56 6.54 -21.43
N GLN A 87 -20.28 6.41 -20.32
CA GLN A 87 -19.94 7.05 -19.05
C GLN A 87 -19.70 5.96 -18.01
N PRO A 88 -18.48 5.83 -17.47
CA PRO A 88 -18.19 4.84 -16.44
C PRO A 88 -18.96 5.17 -15.16
N LEU A 89 -19.39 4.12 -14.46
CA LEU A 89 -20.11 4.24 -13.20
C LEU A 89 -19.24 4.96 -12.15
N LEU A 90 -19.83 5.88 -11.38
CA LEU A 90 -19.09 6.66 -10.37
C LEU A 90 -18.38 5.76 -9.34
N SER A 91 -19.01 4.64 -8.94
CA SER A 91 -18.42 3.66 -8.03
C SER A 91 -17.20 2.96 -8.64
N SER A 92 -17.23 2.63 -9.93
CA SER A 92 -16.09 2.09 -10.67
C SER A 92 -14.93 3.09 -10.72
N LEU A 93 -15.22 4.38 -10.95
CA LEU A 93 -14.20 5.42 -10.95
C LEU A 93 -13.51 5.55 -9.59
N ILE A 94 -14.30 5.71 -8.51
CA ILE A 94 -13.79 5.83 -7.14
C ILE A 94 -12.98 4.60 -6.74
N CYS A 95 -13.49 3.40 -7.03
CA CYS A 95 -12.79 2.14 -6.77
C CYS A 95 -11.42 2.09 -7.44
N ASN A 96 -11.37 2.37 -8.75
CA ASN A 96 -10.12 2.38 -9.50
C ASN A 96 -9.15 3.42 -8.94
N THR A 97 -9.61 4.63 -8.62
CA THR A 97 -8.76 5.66 -8.00
C THR A 97 -8.12 5.16 -6.70
N PHE A 98 -8.89 4.56 -5.79
CA PHE A 98 -8.34 4.02 -4.54
C PHE A 98 -7.34 2.89 -4.80
N TRP A 99 -7.62 2.00 -5.74
CA TRP A 99 -6.70 0.91 -6.07
C TRP A 99 -5.40 1.41 -6.71
N PHE A 100 -5.44 2.38 -7.64
CA PHE A 100 -4.23 2.99 -8.20
C PHE A 100 -3.41 3.71 -7.12
N ILE A 101 -4.04 4.49 -6.23
CA ILE A 101 -3.33 5.14 -5.13
C ILE A 101 -2.70 4.10 -4.21
N SER A 102 -3.44 3.05 -3.85
CA SER A 102 -2.92 1.96 -3.01
C SER A 102 -1.72 1.27 -3.67
N LEU A 103 -1.74 1.06 -4.99
CA LEU A 103 -0.63 0.46 -5.73
C LEU A 103 0.62 1.34 -5.68
N VAL A 104 0.47 2.64 -5.94
CA VAL A 104 1.58 3.60 -5.87
C VAL A 104 2.17 3.67 -4.47
N LEU A 105 1.33 3.68 -3.42
CA LEU A 105 1.80 3.68 -2.04
C LEU A 105 2.55 2.39 -1.68
N GLY A 106 2.08 1.23 -2.14
CA GLY A 106 2.78 -0.05 -1.94
C GLY A 106 4.15 -0.07 -2.63
N LEU A 107 4.21 0.36 -3.90
CA LEU A 107 5.49 0.46 -4.62
C LEU A 107 6.45 1.45 -3.97
N THR A 108 5.91 2.58 -3.48
CA THR A 108 6.69 3.58 -2.74
C THR A 108 7.22 3.00 -1.43
N CYS A 109 6.40 2.27 -0.67
CA CYS A 109 6.84 1.53 0.52
C CYS A 109 8.03 0.61 0.20
N SER A 110 7.94 -0.15 -0.90
CA SER A 110 9.06 -1.02 -1.32
C SER A 110 10.32 -0.22 -1.68
N LEU A 111 10.17 0.91 -2.37
CA LEU A 111 11.30 1.77 -2.71
C LEU A 111 11.98 2.34 -1.46
N LEU A 112 11.19 2.86 -0.52
CA LEU A 112 11.71 3.43 0.74
C LEU A 112 12.40 2.36 1.60
N ALA A 113 11.80 1.17 1.71
CA ALA A 113 12.43 0.05 2.42
C ALA A 113 13.77 -0.34 1.81
N THR A 114 13.87 -0.34 0.47
CA THR A 114 15.14 -0.59 -0.24
C THR A 114 16.19 0.47 0.10
N PHE A 115 15.83 1.75 0.18
CA PHE A 115 16.75 2.81 0.58
C PHE A 115 17.26 2.61 2.01
N VAL A 116 16.38 2.32 2.97
CA VAL A 116 16.78 2.04 4.35
C VAL A 116 17.76 0.87 4.40
N GLN A 117 17.52 -0.19 3.63
CA GLN A 117 18.45 -1.32 3.56
C GLN A 117 19.81 -0.93 2.99
N GLN A 118 19.84 -0.13 1.92
CA GLN A 118 21.08 0.34 1.33
C GLN A 118 21.89 1.19 2.31
N TRP A 119 21.23 2.13 3.00
CA TRP A 119 21.88 2.98 4.00
C TRP A 119 22.40 2.19 5.18
N THR A 120 21.60 1.25 5.69
CA THR A 120 21.98 0.40 6.82
C THR A 120 23.19 -0.47 6.46
N ARG A 121 23.19 -1.07 5.26
CA ARG A 121 24.31 -1.88 4.77
C ARG A 121 25.58 -1.06 4.58
N ASP A 122 25.48 0.13 3.99
CA ASP A 122 26.62 1.04 3.82
C ASP A 122 27.20 1.47 5.17
N PHE A 123 26.34 1.75 6.16
CA PHE A 123 26.76 2.07 7.51
C PHE A 123 27.54 0.92 8.16
N ILE A 124 26.96 -0.30 8.17
CA ILE A 124 27.60 -1.48 8.75
C ILE A 124 28.95 -1.78 8.06
N HIS A 125 29.02 -1.60 6.74
CA HIS A 125 30.26 -1.81 6.00
C HIS A 125 31.35 -0.80 6.40
N LYS A 126 31.00 0.49 6.52
CA LYS A 126 31.92 1.56 6.90
C LYS A 126 32.48 1.43 8.32
N THR A 127 31.72 0.85 9.25
CA THR A 127 32.14 0.62 10.63
C THR A 127 33.00 -0.64 10.77
N THR A 128 32.68 -1.71 10.06
CA THR A 128 33.37 -3.02 10.19
C THR A 128 34.77 -3.04 9.55
N MET A 129 35.03 -2.26 8.50
CA MET A 129 36.25 -2.36 7.68
C MET A 129 37.46 -1.53 8.18
N ARG A 130 37.44 -0.93 9.39
CA ARG A 130 38.45 0.06 9.78
C ARG A 130 39.38 -0.39 10.94
N PRO A 131 40.71 -0.29 10.79
CA PRO A 131 41.68 -0.85 11.74
C PRO A 131 41.96 0.02 12.99
N SER A 132 41.52 1.29 13.03
CA SER A 132 41.77 2.17 14.18
C SER A 132 40.49 2.41 15.01
N PRO A 133 40.44 1.97 16.29
CA PRO A 133 39.25 2.09 17.11
C PRO A 133 38.84 3.56 17.38
N VAL A 134 39.82 4.48 17.42
CA VAL A 134 39.55 5.91 17.63
C VAL A 134 38.92 6.55 16.39
N LEU A 135 39.35 6.14 15.19
CA LEU A 135 38.78 6.65 13.94
C LEU A 135 37.37 6.08 13.71
N SER A 136 37.16 4.79 13.99
CA SER A 136 35.85 4.14 13.94
C SER A 136 34.87 4.81 14.89
N ALA A 137 35.27 5.09 16.13
CA ALA A 137 34.43 5.79 17.11
C ALA A 137 34.02 7.20 16.66
N ARG A 138 34.92 7.97 16.03
CA ARG A 138 34.59 9.31 15.51
C ARG A 138 33.59 9.26 14.36
N ILE A 139 33.73 8.29 13.46
CA ILE A 139 32.81 8.12 12.32
C ILE A 139 31.45 7.63 12.81
N LEU A 140 31.43 6.69 13.77
CA LEU A 140 30.20 6.21 14.39
C LEU A 140 29.46 7.37 15.08
N ALA A 141 30.15 8.16 15.91
CA ALA A 141 29.54 9.31 16.57
C ALA A 141 29.03 10.37 15.56
N PHE A 142 29.80 10.67 14.51
CA PHE A 142 29.37 11.60 13.46
C PHE A 142 28.16 11.08 12.68
N SER A 143 28.15 9.78 12.34
CA SER A 143 27.07 9.17 11.58
C SER A 143 25.81 8.98 12.43
N TYR A 144 25.94 8.64 13.71
CA TYR A 144 24.83 8.61 14.68
C TYR A 144 24.19 10.00 14.85
N LEU A 145 25.02 11.04 14.99
CA LEU A 145 24.54 12.42 14.99
C LEU A 145 23.84 12.78 13.66
N GLY A 146 24.34 12.27 12.54
CA GLY A 146 23.69 12.35 11.23
C GLY A 146 22.31 11.68 11.21
N LEU A 147 22.22 10.41 11.62
CA LEU A 147 20.98 9.64 11.72
C LEU A 147 19.92 10.40 12.53
N ARG A 148 20.32 10.94 13.69
CA ARG A 148 19.43 11.71 14.55
C ARG A 148 19.05 13.06 13.95
N ARG A 149 19.99 13.77 13.33
CA ARG A 149 19.76 15.08 12.69
C ARG A 149 18.83 14.98 11.48
N PHE A 150 18.95 13.91 10.69
CA PHE A 150 18.13 13.68 9.50
C PHE A 150 16.84 12.89 9.79
N GLY A 151 16.59 12.51 11.04
CA GLY A 151 15.34 11.86 11.45
C GLY A 151 15.17 10.45 10.87
N MET A 152 16.24 9.66 10.75
CA MET A 152 16.18 8.34 10.12
C MET A 152 15.20 7.39 10.82
N HIS A 153 15.02 7.52 12.15
CA HIS A 153 13.99 6.82 12.90
C HIS A 153 12.59 7.13 12.35
N THR A 154 12.22 8.41 12.25
CA THR A 154 10.94 8.84 11.70
C THR A 154 10.75 8.38 10.26
N PHE A 155 11.82 8.38 9.46
CA PHE A 155 11.76 7.88 8.09
C PHE A 155 11.44 6.37 8.04
N VAL A 156 12.06 5.57 8.91
CA VAL A 156 11.80 4.13 9.01
C VAL A 156 10.38 3.86 9.51
N ASP A 157 9.90 4.64 10.49
CA ASP A 157 8.56 4.49 11.07
C ASP A 157 7.44 4.86 10.07
N VAL A 158 7.71 5.75 9.12
CA VAL A 158 6.74 6.17 8.08
C VAL A 158 6.44 5.04 7.07
N ILE A 159 7.39 4.13 6.82
CA ILE A 159 7.24 3.05 5.84
C ILE A 159 6.05 2.13 6.14
N PRO A 160 5.94 1.53 7.35
CA PRO A 160 4.77 0.71 7.69
C PRO A 160 3.46 1.52 7.70
N ILE A 161 3.49 2.81 8.02
CA ILE A 161 2.30 3.67 7.95
C ILE A 161 1.80 3.80 6.50
N LEU A 162 2.69 4.02 5.53
CA LEU A 162 2.32 4.03 4.10
C LEU A 162 1.71 2.70 3.68
N LEU A 163 2.28 1.59 4.14
CA LEU A 163 1.80 0.26 3.82
C LEU A 163 0.41 0.00 4.37
N HIS A 164 0.16 0.37 5.63
CA HIS A 164 -1.18 0.28 6.22
C HIS A 164 -2.18 1.19 5.51
N ALA A 165 -1.81 2.43 5.21
CA ALA A 165 -2.66 3.35 4.47
C ALA A 165 -3.04 2.77 3.08
N SER A 166 -2.09 2.14 2.41
CA SER A 166 -2.33 1.42 1.16
C SER A 166 -3.35 0.29 1.33
N LEU A 167 -3.19 -0.56 2.35
CA LEU A 167 -4.13 -1.67 2.62
C LEU A 167 -5.55 -1.16 2.90
N PHE A 168 -5.70 -0.10 3.69
CA PHE A 168 -7.02 0.47 3.97
C PHE A 168 -7.68 1.03 2.71
N LEU A 169 -6.92 1.70 1.84
CA LEU A 169 -7.41 2.17 0.55
C LEU A 169 -7.82 1.01 -0.36
N PHE A 170 -7.04 -0.07 -0.39
CA PHE A 170 -7.38 -1.28 -1.14
C PHE A 170 -8.71 -1.89 -0.67
N PHE A 171 -8.89 -2.05 0.64
CA PHE A 171 -10.13 -2.57 1.21
C PHE A 171 -11.33 -1.67 0.95
N ALA A 172 -11.16 -0.34 1.01
CA ALA A 172 -12.22 0.60 0.65
C ALA A 172 -12.61 0.44 -0.83
N GLY A 173 -11.63 0.31 -1.73
CA GLY A 173 -11.88 0.00 -3.15
C GLY A 173 -12.59 -1.35 -3.33
N LEU A 174 -12.22 -2.38 -2.56
CA LEU A 174 -12.85 -3.71 -2.64
C LEU A 174 -14.35 -3.69 -2.32
N ILE A 175 -14.77 -2.90 -1.33
CA ILE A 175 -16.20 -2.71 -1.02
C ILE A 175 -16.90 -2.02 -2.19
N GLY A 176 -16.29 -0.97 -2.75
CA GLY A 176 -16.82 -0.25 -3.92
C GLY A 176 -16.94 -1.13 -5.17
N PHE A 177 -15.96 -2.02 -5.40
CA PHE A 177 -15.97 -2.99 -6.49
C PHE A 177 -17.12 -4.00 -6.38
N LEU A 178 -17.42 -4.46 -5.16
CA LEU A 178 -18.48 -5.45 -4.92
C LEU A 178 -19.90 -4.86 -4.98
N GLN A 179 -20.03 -3.54 -4.84
CA GLN A 179 -21.31 -2.84 -4.79
C GLN A 179 -22.22 -3.09 -6.01
N PRO A 180 -21.74 -2.96 -7.27
CA PRO A 180 -22.55 -3.28 -8.45
C PRO A 180 -22.67 -4.81 -8.71
N VAL A 181 -21.78 -5.63 -8.14
CA VAL A 181 -21.71 -7.07 -8.45
C VAL A 181 -22.73 -7.86 -7.62
N ASN A 182 -22.68 -7.76 -6.30
CA ASN A 182 -23.54 -8.54 -5.41
C ASN A 182 -23.62 -7.92 -4.01
N ALA A 183 -24.82 -7.47 -3.63
CA ALA A 183 -25.04 -6.83 -2.33
C ALA A 183 -24.77 -7.76 -1.12
N PRO A 184 -25.23 -9.03 -1.08
CA PRO A 184 -24.86 -9.96 0.00
C PRO A 184 -23.35 -10.12 0.20
N LEU A 185 -22.60 -10.31 -0.89
CA LEU A 185 -21.15 -10.47 -0.85
C LEU A 185 -20.46 -9.20 -0.35
N MET A 186 -20.93 -8.03 -0.78
CA MET A 186 -20.45 -6.73 -0.30
C MET A 186 -20.64 -6.60 1.22
N TYR A 187 -21.83 -6.91 1.76
CA TYR A 187 -22.09 -6.81 3.20
C TYR A 187 -21.23 -7.79 4.01
N LEU A 188 -21.06 -9.03 3.53
CA LEU A 188 -20.22 -10.02 4.19
C LEU A 188 -18.75 -9.57 4.24
N MET A 189 -18.22 -9.04 3.14
CA MET A 189 -16.87 -8.48 3.08
C MET A 189 -16.72 -7.26 3.99
N ALA A 190 -17.67 -6.32 3.95
CA ALA A 190 -17.64 -5.12 4.79
C ALA A 190 -17.70 -5.47 6.29
N CYS A 191 -18.52 -6.44 6.69
CA CYS A 191 -18.59 -6.92 8.07
C CYS A 191 -17.26 -7.53 8.51
N THR A 192 -16.66 -8.38 7.67
CA THR A 192 -15.36 -9.00 7.95
C THR A 192 -14.27 -7.95 8.13
N LEU A 193 -14.19 -6.98 7.21
CA LEU A 193 -13.24 -5.87 7.27
C LEU A 193 -13.46 -4.97 8.49
N PHE A 194 -14.72 -4.74 8.87
CA PHE A 194 -15.05 -3.96 10.06
C PHE A 194 -14.56 -4.65 11.34
N VAL A 195 -14.75 -5.96 11.48
CA VAL A 195 -14.22 -6.73 12.62
C VAL A 195 -12.68 -6.65 12.66
N PHE A 196 -12.00 -6.82 11.53
CA PHE A 196 -10.55 -6.66 11.46
C PHE A 196 -10.10 -5.25 11.84
N ALA A 197 -10.79 -4.21 11.35
CA ALA A 197 -10.49 -2.83 11.68
C ALA A 197 -10.69 -2.54 13.17
N LEU A 198 -11.74 -3.09 13.80
CA LEU A 198 -11.94 -2.98 15.25
C LEU A 198 -10.82 -3.65 16.05
N VAL A 199 -10.40 -4.85 15.66
CA VAL A 199 -9.27 -5.54 16.29
C VAL A 199 -7.98 -4.73 16.13
N TYR A 200 -7.71 -4.23 14.92
CA TYR A 200 -6.54 -3.41 14.64
C TYR A 200 -6.53 -2.13 15.50
N MET A 201 -7.65 -1.40 15.54
CA MET A 201 -7.80 -0.19 16.36
C MET A 201 -7.68 -0.50 17.86
N SER A 202 -8.19 -1.64 18.31
CA SER A 202 -8.04 -2.06 19.71
C SER A 202 -6.57 -2.29 20.04
N LEU A 203 -5.85 -3.03 19.20
CA LEU A 203 -4.42 -3.33 19.40
C LEU A 203 -3.55 -2.08 19.35
N THR A 204 -3.88 -1.08 18.52
CA THR A 204 -3.14 0.19 18.46
C THR A 204 -3.47 1.15 19.61
N LEU A 205 -4.70 1.10 20.15
CA LEU A 205 -5.13 1.97 21.26
C LEU A 205 -4.81 1.40 22.65
N ILE A 206 -4.68 0.08 22.80
CA ILE A 206 -4.35 -0.58 24.07
C ILE A 206 -3.08 0.01 24.76
N PRO A 207 -1.97 0.28 24.05
CA PRO A 207 -0.77 0.89 24.63
C PRO A 207 -0.96 2.32 25.14
N LEU A 208 -1.97 3.04 24.64
CA LEU A 208 -2.28 4.40 25.09
C LEU A 208 -3.05 4.41 26.42
N ILE A 209 -3.76 3.32 26.73
CA ILE A 209 -4.57 3.17 27.95
C ILE A 209 -3.78 2.45 29.04
N SER A 210 -2.93 1.49 28.65
CA SER A 210 -2.13 0.65 29.55
C SER A 210 -0.66 0.71 29.17
N LEU A 211 0.15 1.40 29.98
CA LEU A 211 1.62 1.46 29.83
C LEU A 211 2.31 0.08 29.94
N ASP A 212 1.65 -0.91 30.56
CA ASP A 212 2.17 -2.29 30.75
C ASP A 212 1.76 -3.26 29.63
N ALA A 213 1.09 -2.78 28.57
CA ALA A 213 0.67 -3.65 27.48
C ALA A 213 1.87 -4.07 26.60
N PRO A 214 2.05 -5.37 26.30
CA PRO A 214 3.17 -5.87 25.49
C PRO A 214 3.04 -5.49 23.99
N TYR A 215 1.86 -5.04 23.58
CA TYR A 215 1.52 -4.73 22.19
C TYR A 215 1.98 -3.32 21.80
N ARG A 216 3.28 -3.01 21.83
CA ARG A 216 3.76 -1.75 21.24
C ARG A 216 3.64 -1.83 19.72
N THR A 217 2.51 -1.41 19.18
CA THR A 217 2.40 -1.12 17.75
C THR A 217 3.29 0.09 17.45
N PRO A 218 4.26 -0.02 16.52
CA PRO A 218 5.01 1.14 16.06
C PRO A 218 4.07 1.99 15.21
N LEU A 219 3.50 3.02 15.83
CA LEU A 219 2.85 4.15 15.18
C LEU A 219 3.56 5.43 15.64
#